data_AF-A0A9J5WMA4-F1
#
_entry.id   AF-A0A9J5WMA4-F1
#
_cell.length_a   1.000
_cell.length_b   1.000
_cell.length_c   1.000
_cell.angle_alpha   90.00
_cell.angle_beta   90.00
_cell.angle_gamma   90.00
#
_symmetry.space_group_name_H-M   'P 1'
#
loop_
_entity.id
_entity.type
_entity.pdbx_description
1 polymer ?
#
loop_
_entity_poly.entity_id
_entity_poly.type
_entity_poly.pdbx_seq_one_letter_code
_entity_poly.pdbx_strand_id
1 'polypeptide(L)'
;MKLPMKVAAAAIGTPSLFPCCNFAHLPASTSLSLSPRLPASCFHLLAFAHPHLRFLSFSVSLSIYVCQTSINFTGRKKLFLRAENLDCESVEQMDLKKEFPELKKDLYPSIEPYCTGFLKETFTLYTGSSQEILMAIYVPYLQPVVFFHGGPGGGTSPNNRRFFDPVFYRIILFDQRGAGKSKPHACLEENTTWDLVGDIEKLREHLKIPEWQVFGGSWGSTLALAYSISHPEKVTGIILRGIFLLRKKEIDWFYEGGAAAIYPDVWEPFRDLIPEEERKCYVKAYHKRLNSDTLETQYAAARAWTKWEMMTSHLLPNEENIKRGDDDDFSLAFARIENHYFINKGFFSSDSFLLDNVEKIKHIKTIIVQGRYDVCCPMMSAWDLHKAWPEAEFIVTRQIIIKGACTRVMLNWQWRHETTKGPSGIKLVVPGAGHSANEPGIAAELVAANEKLKNVLEGIS
;
A
#
# COMPACT_ATOMS: atom_id res chain seq x y z
N MET A 1 58.93 -34.27 -10.12
CA MET A 1 59.13 -35.20 -8.98
C MET A 1 57.82 -35.92 -8.69
N LYS A 2 57.86 -37.17 -8.19
CA LYS A 2 56.71 -38.05 -7.95
C LYS A 2 56.68 -38.51 -6.48
N LEU A 3 55.48 -38.55 -5.89
CA LEU A 3 55.05 -39.52 -4.84
C LEU A 3 55.78 -39.43 -3.46
N PRO A 4 55.30 -40.09 -2.37
CA PRO A 4 54.28 -41.15 -2.34
C PRO A 4 53.09 -41.02 -1.37
N MET A 5 52.08 -41.83 -1.69
CA MET A 5 51.00 -42.27 -0.78
C MET A 5 51.54 -43.02 0.45
N LYS A 6 50.73 -43.08 1.52
CA LYS A 6 50.61 -44.29 2.34
C LYS A 6 49.14 -44.57 2.66
N VAL A 7 48.80 -45.86 2.67
CA VAL A 7 47.45 -46.42 2.84
C VAL A 7 47.45 -47.25 4.13
N ALA A 8 46.31 -47.26 4.84
CA ALA A 8 45.95 -48.34 5.77
C ALA A 8 44.42 -48.48 5.84
N ALA A 9 43.90 -49.69 5.62
CA ALA A 9 42.54 -50.11 5.96
C ALA A 9 42.54 -50.63 7.43
N ALA A 10 41.45 -51.01 8.13
CA ALA A 10 40.02 -51.25 7.82
C ALA A 10 39.19 -50.97 9.13
N ALA A 11 37.91 -51.30 9.35
CA ALA A 11 36.91 -52.11 8.62
C ALA A 11 35.45 -51.74 9.03
N ILE A 12 34.48 -52.27 8.28
CA ILE A 12 33.11 -52.73 8.67
C ILE A 12 32.35 -51.99 9.79
N GLY A 13 31.16 -51.44 9.44
CA GLY A 13 30.12 -51.10 10.42
C GLY A 13 28.99 -50.22 9.87
N THR A 14 27.94 -50.80 9.28
CA THR A 14 26.66 -50.10 9.10
C THR A 14 25.90 -50.06 10.43
N PRO A 15 25.16 -48.97 10.70
CA PRO A 15 23.72 -49.10 10.54
C PRO A 15 22.99 -47.83 10.04
N SER A 16 21.80 -48.05 9.48
CA SER A 16 20.74 -47.07 9.26
C SER A 16 20.11 -46.57 10.56
N LEU A 17 19.62 -45.32 10.61
CA LEU A 17 18.21 -44.96 10.87
C LEU A 17 18.00 -43.45 11.16
N PHE A 18 16.78 -42.98 10.89
CA PHE A 18 16.23 -41.68 11.31
C PHE A 18 16.10 -41.56 12.85
N PRO A 19 16.03 -40.32 13.37
CA PRO A 19 14.82 -39.92 14.11
C PRO A 19 14.34 -38.51 13.66
N CYS A 20 13.06 -38.24 13.37
CA CYS A 20 11.82 -38.38 14.15
C CYS A 20 11.73 -37.46 15.39
N CYS A 21 10.69 -36.61 15.38
CA CYS A 21 10.43 -35.59 16.39
C CYS A 21 9.89 -36.16 17.71
N ASN A 22 10.27 -35.55 18.82
CA ASN A 22 9.71 -35.87 20.14
C ASN A 22 8.29 -35.27 20.31
N PHE A 23 7.32 -36.13 20.61
CA PHE A 23 6.11 -35.75 21.36
C PHE A 23 6.17 -36.44 22.73
N ALA A 24 5.97 -35.67 23.81
CA ALA A 24 5.99 -36.20 25.17
C ALA A 24 4.64 -36.82 25.56
N HIS A 25 4.67 -38.05 26.06
CA HIS A 25 3.53 -38.72 26.69
C HIS A 25 3.54 -38.53 28.21
N LEU A 26 2.36 -38.34 28.80
CA LEU A 26 1.99 -38.77 30.17
C LEU A 26 0.50 -39.21 30.14
N PRO A 27 -0.01 -40.02 31.11
CA PRO A 27 -0.56 -41.32 30.74
C PRO A 27 -2.07 -41.50 31.01
N ALA A 28 -2.59 -42.67 30.61
CA ALA A 28 -4.00 -43.01 30.57
C ALA A 28 -4.51 -43.82 31.80
N SER A 29 -5.78 -43.62 32.14
CA SER A 29 -6.79 -44.65 32.46
C SER A 29 -8.06 -43.93 32.98
N THR A 30 -9.27 -44.24 32.53
CA THR A 30 -9.96 -45.52 32.74
C THR A 30 -11.05 -45.75 31.69
N SER A 31 -11.44 -47.01 31.54
CA SER A 31 -12.43 -47.49 30.57
C SER A 31 -13.87 -47.35 31.05
N LEU A 32 -14.81 -47.13 30.11
CA LEU A 32 -16.13 -47.76 30.16
C LEU A 32 -16.73 -47.83 28.74
N SER A 33 -17.23 -49.01 28.39
CA SER A 33 -17.83 -49.33 27.11
C SER A 33 -19.32 -48.97 27.07
N LEU A 34 -19.82 -48.58 25.89
CA LEU A 34 -21.09 -49.07 25.34
C LEU A 34 -21.30 -48.55 23.90
N SER A 35 -21.70 -49.46 23.02
CA SER A 35 -22.18 -49.22 21.66
C SER A 35 -23.31 -50.25 21.38
N PRO A 36 -24.05 -50.24 20.26
CA PRO A 36 -24.08 -49.26 19.15
C PRO A 36 -25.51 -48.81 18.76
N ARG A 37 -25.65 -47.95 17.75
CA ARG A 37 -26.66 -48.06 16.65
C ARG A 37 -26.42 -47.06 15.51
N LEU A 38 -26.01 -47.60 14.36
CA LEU A 38 -26.14 -47.06 12.99
C LEU A 38 -27.50 -47.54 12.40
N PRO A 39 -27.99 -47.17 11.18
CA PRO A 39 -27.33 -46.62 9.95
C PRO A 39 -27.89 -45.25 9.50
N ALA A 40 -27.29 -44.43 8.63
CA ALA A 40 -26.58 -44.61 7.34
C ALA A 40 -27.49 -44.77 6.10
N SER A 41 -27.47 -43.78 5.18
CA SER A 41 -27.77 -43.95 3.75
C SER A 41 -27.22 -42.75 2.96
N CYS A 42 -26.27 -43.00 2.05
CA CYS A 42 -25.87 -42.06 1.00
C CYS A 42 -26.62 -42.39 -0.29
N PHE A 43 -26.70 -41.45 -1.26
CA PHE A 43 -26.29 -41.70 -2.65
C PHE A 43 -26.22 -40.40 -3.47
N HIS A 44 -25.13 -40.22 -4.22
CA HIS A 44 -25.02 -39.28 -5.34
C HIS A 44 -25.36 -40.02 -6.64
N LEU A 45 -25.88 -39.30 -7.66
CA LEU A 45 -25.60 -39.58 -9.07
C LEU A 45 -25.93 -38.36 -9.95
N LEU A 46 -25.27 -38.29 -11.12
CA LEU A 46 -25.18 -37.12 -12.01
C LEU A 46 -25.90 -37.35 -13.34
N ALA A 47 -26.36 -36.24 -13.94
CA ALA A 47 -26.52 -35.95 -15.38
C ALA A 47 -27.41 -36.86 -16.27
N PHE A 48 -28.36 -36.25 -17.00
CA PHE A 48 -28.22 -35.94 -18.44
C PHE A 48 -29.39 -35.04 -18.92
N ALA A 49 -29.24 -34.39 -20.09
CA ALA A 49 -30.17 -33.39 -20.62
C ALA A 49 -31.03 -33.92 -21.79
N HIS A 50 -32.26 -33.40 -21.96
CA HIS A 50 -32.74 -32.61 -23.13
C HIS A 50 -34.25 -32.24 -22.99
N PRO A 51 -34.91 -31.48 -23.91
CA PRO A 51 -35.88 -30.47 -23.49
C PRO A 51 -37.33 -30.79 -23.89
N HIS A 52 -38.26 -29.99 -23.35
CA HIS A 52 -39.52 -29.50 -23.96
C HIS A 52 -40.57 -29.32 -22.87
N LEU A 53 -40.85 -28.08 -22.47
CA LEU A 53 -42.16 -27.68 -21.94
C LEU A 53 -42.31 -26.16 -22.08
N ARG A 54 -43.32 -25.74 -22.84
CA ARG A 54 -43.72 -24.34 -22.97
C ARG A 54 -44.52 -23.97 -21.73
N PHE A 55 -44.22 -22.85 -21.09
CA PHE A 55 -45.15 -22.17 -20.19
C PHE A 55 -45.24 -20.68 -20.52
N LEU A 56 -46.45 -20.14 -20.39
CA LEU A 56 -46.80 -18.78 -20.75
C LEU A 56 -46.33 -17.80 -19.67
N SER A 57 -45.87 -16.61 -20.08
CA SER A 57 -45.91 -15.42 -19.22
C SER A 57 -46.18 -14.14 -20.02
N PHE A 58 -47.28 -13.51 -19.63
CA PHE A 58 -47.71 -12.11 -19.78
C PHE A 58 -46.85 -11.13 -20.59
N SER A 59 -47.46 -10.61 -21.65
CA SER A 59 -47.11 -9.30 -22.23
C SER A 59 -47.72 -8.18 -21.38
N VAL A 60 -46.91 -7.23 -20.91
CA VAL A 60 -47.38 -5.97 -20.31
C VAL A 60 -47.16 -4.84 -21.31
N SER A 61 -48.25 -4.31 -21.87
CA SER A 61 -48.20 -3.19 -22.82
C SER A 61 -48.03 -1.85 -22.08
N LEU A 62 -46.84 -1.25 -22.17
CA LEU A 62 -46.59 0.08 -21.65
C LEU A 62 -47.11 1.14 -22.65
N SER A 63 -48.24 1.78 -22.34
CA SER A 63 -48.79 2.86 -23.16
C SER A 63 -48.06 4.18 -22.89
N ILE A 64 -47.39 4.71 -23.91
CA ILE A 64 -46.73 6.03 -23.84
C ILE A 64 -47.77 7.12 -24.07
N TYR A 65 -48.10 7.88 -23.03
CA TYR A 65 -48.82 9.15 -23.18
C TYR A 65 -47.83 10.30 -23.34
N VAL A 66 -47.71 10.82 -24.56
CA VAL A 66 -47.01 12.09 -24.82
C VAL A 66 -47.95 13.24 -24.48
N CYS A 67 -47.58 14.08 -23.52
CA CYS A 67 -48.25 15.35 -23.26
C CYS A 67 -47.28 16.50 -23.55
N GLN A 68 -47.53 17.23 -24.64
CA GLN A 68 -46.78 18.44 -24.98
C GLN A 68 -47.35 19.63 -24.19
N THR A 69 -46.51 20.30 -23.40
CA THR A 69 -46.78 21.67 -22.95
C THR A 69 -45.54 22.55 -23.14
N SER A 70 -45.60 23.41 -24.15
CA SER A 70 -44.61 24.45 -24.40
C SER A 70 -44.78 25.60 -23.40
N ILE A 71 -43.72 25.98 -22.68
CA ILE A 71 -43.71 27.19 -21.83
C ILE A 71 -42.51 28.06 -22.20
N ASN A 72 -42.81 29.23 -22.77
CA ASN A 72 -41.83 30.29 -23.00
C ASN A 72 -41.53 31.02 -21.69
N PHE A 73 -40.25 31.26 -21.39
CA PHE A 73 -39.84 32.10 -20.26
C PHE A 73 -39.48 33.51 -20.73
N THR A 74 -40.28 34.50 -20.32
CA THR A 74 -39.89 35.92 -20.32
C THR A 74 -40.34 36.58 -19.02
N GLY A 75 -39.48 37.44 -18.44
CA GLY A 75 -39.89 38.41 -17.43
C GLY A 75 -39.72 38.00 -15.95
N ARG A 76 -38.99 38.84 -15.20
CA ARG A 76 -38.94 38.80 -13.73
C ARG A 76 -40.27 39.30 -13.13
N LYS A 77 -40.75 38.69 -12.05
CA LYS A 77 -41.20 39.40 -10.82
C LYS A 77 -41.41 38.43 -9.65
N LYS A 78 -41.06 38.89 -8.45
CA LYS A 78 -41.36 38.20 -7.18
C LYS A 78 -42.86 38.30 -6.89
N LEU A 79 -43.44 37.23 -6.36
CA LEU A 79 -44.66 37.31 -5.56
C LEU A 79 -44.42 36.59 -4.23
N PHE A 80 -44.65 37.29 -3.12
CA PHE A 80 -44.72 36.68 -1.81
C PHE A 80 -46.15 36.14 -1.63
N LEU A 81 -46.28 34.87 -1.25
CA LEU A 81 -47.53 34.34 -0.71
C LEU A 81 -47.27 33.86 0.72
N ARG A 82 -48.14 34.32 1.61
CA ARG A 82 -48.14 34.05 3.05
C ARG A 82 -48.96 32.80 3.26
N ALA A 83 -48.35 31.71 3.72
CA ALA A 83 -49.08 30.50 4.07
C ALA A 83 -49.78 30.70 5.41
N GLU A 84 -51.10 30.55 5.44
CA GLU A 84 -51.88 30.38 6.66
C GLU A 84 -51.94 28.88 6.99
N ASN A 85 -51.94 28.55 8.29
CA ASN A 85 -51.96 27.16 8.74
C ASN A 85 -53.28 26.48 8.36
N LEU A 86 -53.19 25.39 7.61
CA LEU A 86 -54.24 24.39 7.48
C LEU A 86 -53.60 23.02 7.66
N ASP A 87 -53.96 22.34 8.74
CA ASP A 87 -53.51 20.99 9.03
C ASP A 87 -54.03 20.03 7.96
N CYS A 88 -53.12 19.33 7.30
CA CYS A 88 -53.41 18.21 6.43
C CYS A 88 -52.36 17.13 6.69
N GLU A 89 -52.81 15.98 7.21
CA GLU A 89 -51.96 14.83 7.49
C GLU A 89 -51.31 14.34 6.19
N SER A 90 -50.02 14.64 6.02
CA SER A 90 -49.27 14.22 4.85
C SER A 90 -48.97 12.73 4.94
N VAL A 91 -49.60 11.96 4.06
CA VAL A 91 -49.29 10.55 3.76
C VAL A 91 -47.78 10.33 3.73
N GLU A 92 -47.30 9.33 4.48
CA GLU A 92 -45.90 8.93 4.49
C GLU A 92 -45.44 8.53 3.09
N GLN A 93 -44.71 9.42 2.41
CA GLN A 93 -43.78 8.99 1.39
C GLN A 93 -42.65 8.23 2.10
N MET A 94 -42.71 6.89 2.05
CA MET A 94 -41.56 6.04 2.34
C MET A 94 -40.44 6.38 1.36
N ASP A 95 -39.60 7.33 1.77
CA ASP A 95 -38.39 7.74 1.07
C ASP A 95 -37.37 6.61 1.20
N LEU A 96 -37.51 5.58 0.34
CA LEU A 96 -36.61 4.43 0.22
C LEU A 96 -35.24 4.86 -0.35
N LYS A 97 -34.57 5.77 0.35
CA LYS A 97 -33.13 5.91 0.28
C LYS A 97 -32.56 4.57 0.77
N LYS A 98 -31.99 3.82 -0.17
CA LYS A 98 -30.95 2.83 0.16
C LYS A 98 -29.85 3.61 0.88
N GLU A 99 -29.86 3.59 2.20
CA GLU A 99 -28.72 4.00 3.01
C GLU A 99 -27.62 2.96 2.76
N PHE A 100 -26.80 3.22 1.74
CA PHE A 100 -25.52 2.52 1.61
C PHE A 100 -24.72 2.84 2.88
N PRO A 101 -24.27 1.82 3.64
CA PRO A 101 -23.55 2.07 4.87
C PRO A 101 -22.30 2.90 4.56
N GLU A 102 -22.07 3.95 5.34
CA GLU A 102 -20.87 4.79 5.13
C GLU A 102 -19.62 3.93 5.32
N LEU A 103 -18.75 3.91 4.32
CA LEU A 103 -17.53 3.10 4.34
C LEU A 103 -16.67 3.46 5.55
N LYS A 104 -16.11 2.45 6.20
CA LYS A 104 -15.17 2.62 7.30
C LYS A 104 -13.98 3.46 6.85
N LYS A 105 -13.60 4.45 7.66
CA LYS A 105 -12.47 5.37 7.42
C LYS A 105 -11.42 5.38 8.53
N ASP A 106 -11.67 4.72 9.65
CA ASP A 106 -10.66 4.58 10.71
C ASP A 106 -9.77 3.36 10.46
N LEU A 107 -8.47 3.50 10.73
CA LEU A 107 -7.55 2.36 10.78
C LEU A 107 -8.08 1.26 11.71
N TYR A 108 -8.00 0.01 11.27
CA TYR A 108 -8.34 -1.15 12.09
C TYR A 108 -7.48 -1.23 13.36
N PRO A 109 -7.94 -1.95 14.41
CA PRO A 109 -7.13 -2.19 15.60
C PRO A 109 -5.78 -2.83 15.28
N SER A 110 -4.79 -2.64 16.14
CA SER A 110 -3.49 -3.31 16.02
C SER A 110 -3.64 -4.83 16.18
N ILE A 111 -2.94 -5.59 15.33
CA ILE A 111 -2.95 -7.06 15.31
C ILE A 111 -1.52 -7.60 15.20
N GLU A 112 -1.27 -8.78 15.78
CA GLU A 112 0.03 -9.48 15.70
C GLU A 112 0.02 -10.65 14.72
N PRO A 113 1.16 -10.96 14.08
CA PRO A 113 1.24 -11.98 13.04
C PRO A 113 1.05 -13.37 13.63
N TYR A 114 0.16 -14.15 13.01
CA TYR A 114 -0.05 -15.55 13.38
C TYR A 114 1.17 -16.42 13.01
N CYS A 115 1.86 -16.08 11.92
CA CYS A 115 3.13 -16.69 11.52
C CYS A 115 4.13 -15.62 11.14
N THR A 116 5.41 -15.80 11.49
CA THR A 116 6.53 -15.08 10.89
C THR A 116 7.67 -16.04 10.53
N GLY A 117 8.42 -15.76 9.48
CA GLY A 117 9.59 -16.57 9.10
C GLY A 117 10.44 -15.91 8.03
N PHE A 118 11.57 -16.53 7.71
CA PHE A 118 12.43 -16.13 6.60
C PHE A 118 12.27 -17.08 5.41
N LEU A 119 12.00 -16.54 4.23
CA LEU A 119 12.08 -17.31 2.98
C LEU A 119 13.55 -17.38 2.55
N LYS A 120 14.08 -18.59 2.43
CA LYS A 120 15.43 -18.91 1.93
C LYS A 120 15.31 -19.84 0.74
N GLU A 121 15.76 -19.43 -0.44
CA GLU A 121 16.12 -20.40 -1.48
C GLU A 121 17.43 -20.03 -2.17
N THR A 122 18.31 -21.04 -2.24
CA THR A 122 19.66 -21.06 -2.77
C THR A 122 19.71 -21.10 -4.29
N PHE A 123 20.61 -20.32 -4.89
CA PHE A 123 21.38 -20.77 -6.06
C PHE A 123 22.83 -21.01 -5.66
N THR A 124 23.41 -22.10 -6.14
CA THR A 124 24.74 -22.56 -5.75
C THR A 124 25.74 -22.29 -6.88
N LEU A 125 26.78 -21.49 -6.58
CA LEU A 125 27.96 -21.16 -7.40
C LEU A 125 27.69 -20.21 -8.60
N TYR A 126 28.29 -19.01 -8.72
CA TYR A 126 29.39 -18.35 -7.98
C TYR A 126 29.10 -16.86 -7.72
N THR A 127 28.58 -16.49 -6.53
CA THR A 127 28.92 -15.25 -5.78
C THR A 127 28.11 -15.16 -4.47
N GLY A 128 28.80 -15.18 -3.33
CA GLY A 128 28.55 -14.25 -2.22
C GLY A 128 27.29 -14.35 -1.33
N SER A 129 26.08 -14.19 -1.88
CA SER A 129 24.97 -13.60 -1.11
C SER A 129 23.64 -14.36 -1.19
N SER A 130 23.38 -15.21 -0.18
CA SER A 130 22.02 -15.74 0.06
C SER A 130 21.16 -14.70 0.78
N GLN A 131 20.10 -14.21 0.13
CA GLN A 131 19.18 -13.26 0.77
C GLN A 131 18.07 -13.97 1.58
N GLU A 132 17.67 -13.39 2.71
CA GLU A 132 16.59 -13.88 3.58
C GLU A 132 15.47 -12.83 3.63
N ILE A 133 14.24 -13.18 3.22
CA ILE A 133 13.08 -12.26 3.26
C ILE A 133 12.17 -12.59 4.44
N LEU A 134 11.92 -11.62 5.33
CA LEU A 134 10.93 -11.79 6.40
C LEU A 134 9.51 -11.78 5.83
N MET A 135 8.68 -12.73 6.24
CA MET A 135 7.26 -12.86 5.87
C MET A 135 6.37 -12.89 7.11
N ALA A 136 5.12 -12.42 6.99
CA ALA A 136 4.05 -12.64 7.98
C ALA A 136 2.73 -13.15 7.35
N ILE A 137 2.01 -14.04 8.04
CA ILE A 137 0.72 -14.63 7.61
C ILE A 137 -0.29 -14.59 8.76
N TYR A 138 -1.59 -14.42 8.44
CA TYR A 138 -2.67 -14.27 9.43
C TYR A 138 -3.69 -15.43 9.45
N VAL A 139 -4.39 -15.75 8.35
CA VAL A 139 -5.38 -16.85 8.29
C VAL A 139 -5.45 -17.45 6.87
N PRO A 140 -5.55 -18.79 6.68
CA PRO A 140 -5.47 -19.40 5.34
C PRO A 140 -6.75 -19.30 4.46
N TYR A 141 -7.92 -19.03 5.04
CA TYR A 141 -9.21 -18.98 4.33
C TYR A 141 -9.67 -17.56 3.95
N LEU A 142 -8.85 -16.55 4.25
CA LEU A 142 -9.17 -15.14 4.02
C LEU A 142 -8.60 -14.64 2.69
N GLN A 143 -9.19 -13.57 2.13
CA GLN A 143 -8.81 -13.01 0.84
C GLN A 143 -7.35 -12.56 0.85
N PRO A 144 -6.47 -13.11 -0.01
CA PRO A 144 -5.06 -12.73 -0.03
C PRO A 144 -4.85 -11.28 -0.47
N VAL A 145 -4.05 -10.54 0.30
CA VAL A 145 -3.54 -9.20 -0.05
C VAL A 145 -2.07 -9.06 0.30
N VAL A 146 -1.25 -8.58 -0.63
CA VAL A 146 0.19 -8.33 -0.42
C VAL A 146 0.47 -6.84 -0.30
N PHE A 147 1.25 -6.46 0.71
CA PHE A 147 1.65 -5.09 0.98
C PHE A 147 3.10 -4.84 0.52
N PHE A 148 3.30 -3.87 -0.37
CA PHE A 148 4.61 -3.40 -0.82
C PHE A 148 4.98 -2.10 -0.12
N HIS A 149 6.03 -2.12 0.71
CA HIS A 149 6.52 -0.94 1.41
C HIS A 149 7.25 0.06 0.49
N GLY A 150 7.37 1.31 0.96
CA GLY A 150 8.03 2.41 0.26
C GLY A 150 9.56 2.51 0.46
N GLY A 151 10.12 3.68 0.16
CA GLY A 151 11.55 3.96 0.01
C GLY A 151 11.93 4.01 -1.49
N PRO A 152 12.74 3.08 -2.03
CA PRO A 152 12.99 1.73 -1.49
C PRO A 152 13.91 1.67 -0.27
N GLY A 153 13.96 0.51 0.39
CA GLY A 153 14.72 0.32 1.64
C GLY A 153 13.95 0.60 2.94
N GLY A 154 12.69 1.03 2.88
CA GLY A 154 11.92 1.47 4.07
C GLY A 154 11.51 0.39 5.08
N GLY A 155 11.37 -0.87 4.65
CA GLY A 155 10.85 -1.96 5.47
C GLY A 155 9.36 -1.81 5.86
N THR A 156 8.82 -2.85 6.48
CA THR A 156 7.44 -2.87 6.99
C THR A 156 7.35 -2.45 8.46
N SER A 157 6.15 -2.04 8.88
CA SER A 157 5.83 -1.64 10.25
C SER A 157 4.52 -2.27 10.73
N PRO A 158 4.28 -2.42 12.04
CA PRO A 158 3.02 -2.96 12.56
C PRO A 158 1.78 -2.18 12.09
N ASN A 159 1.90 -0.86 11.90
CA ASN A 159 0.78 -0.03 11.41
C ASN A 159 0.33 -0.41 9.98
N ASN A 160 1.19 -1.00 9.14
CA ASN A 160 0.80 -1.38 7.78
C ASN A 160 -0.27 -2.48 7.73
N ARG A 161 -0.46 -3.23 8.82
CA ARG A 161 -1.52 -4.24 8.96
C ARG A 161 -2.91 -3.61 9.10
N ARG A 162 -2.99 -2.34 9.54
CA ARG A 162 -4.22 -1.69 10.00
C ARG A 162 -5.06 -1.05 8.88
N PHE A 163 -4.60 -1.13 7.64
CA PHE A 163 -5.37 -0.71 6.45
C PHE A 163 -6.42 -1.73 6.01
N PHE A 164 -6.33 -2.98 6.51
CA PHE A 164 -7.11 -4.12 6.05
C PHE A 164 -8.02 -4.66 7.15
N ASP A 165 -9.21 -5.11 6.78
CA ASP A 165 -10.09 -5.85 7.69
C ASP A 165 -9.46 -7.20 8.11
N PRO A 166 -9.13 -7.39 9.41
CA PRO A 166 -8.49 -8.61 9.88
C PRO A 166 -9.39 -9.86 9.85
N VAL A 167 -10.71 -9.71 9.65
CA VAL A 167 -11.63 -10.86 9.50
C VAL A 167 -11.94 -11.21 8.05
N PHE A 168 -11.52 -10.37 7.08
CA PHE A 168 -11.70 -10.63 5.64
C PHE A 168 -10.39 -10.90 4.91
N TYR A 169 -9.29 -10.21 5.25
CA TYR A 169 -8.02 -10.29 4.53
C TYR A 169 -6.99 -11.22 5.16
N ARG A 170 -6.42 -12.11 4.35
CA ARG A 170 -5.12 -12.76 4.62
C ARG A 170 -4.06 -11.75 4.22
N ILE A 171 -3.54 -11.02 5.18
CA ILE A 171 -2.55 -9.96 4.95
C ILE A 171 -1.15 -10.57 4.84
N ILE A 172 -0.42 -10.27 3.75
CA ILE A 172 0.99 -10.65 3.55
C ILE A 172 1.84 -9.38 3.59
N LEU A 173 2.72 -9.29 4.59
CA LEU A 173 3.77 -8.28 4.68
C LEU A 173 5.12 -8.98 4.46
N PHE A 174 6.02 -8.34 3.72
CA PHE A 174 7.42 -8.73 3.66
C PHE A 174 8.35 -7.51 3.55
N ASP A 175 9.57 -7.67 4.06
CA ASP A 175 10.64 -6.68 3.90
C ASP A 175 11.43 -6.99 2.61
N GLN A 176 11.58 -6.01 1.71
CA GLN A 176 12.30 -6.16 0.44
C GLN A 176 13.81 -6.39 0.67
N ARG A 177 14.53 -6.80 -0.38
CA ARG A 177 15.98 -7.07 -0.36
C ARG A 177 16.77 -5.95 0.34
N GLY A 178 17.57 -6.33 1.34
CA GLY A 178 18.39 -5.44 2.16
C GLY A 178 17.66 -4.47 3.10
N ALA A 179 16.32 -4.44 3.12
CA ALA A 179 15.51 -3.53 3.92
C ALA A 179 15.01 -4.19 5.23
N GLY A 180 14.71 -3.37 6.23
CA GLY A 180 14.05 -3.83 7.46
C GLY A 180 14.81 -4.98 8.14
N LYS A 181 14.17 -6.15 8.29
CA LYS A 181 14.78 -7.35 8.86
C LYS A 181 15.34 -8.33 7.82
N SER A 182 15.18 -8.04 6.54
CA SER A 182 15.71 -8.87 5.46
C SER A 182 17.24 -8.77 5.37
N LYS A 183 17.89 -9.87 4.99
CA LYS A 183 19.36 -10.00 5.00
C LYS A 183 19.91 -10.25 3.59
N PRO A 184 21.15 -9.83 3.29
CA PRO A 184 22.04 -9.02 4.14
C PRO A 184 21.55 -7.57 4.23
N HIS A 185 21.65 -6.97 5.41
CA HIS A 185 21.21 -5.58 5.64
C HIS A 185 21.94 -4.58 4.74
N ALA A 186 21.21 -3.61 4.18
CA ALA A 186 21.72 -2.61 3.24
C ALA A 186 22.46 -3.19 2.00
N CYS A 187 22.16 -4.44 1.61
CA CYS A 187 22.78 -5.07 0.43
C CYS A 187 22.22 -4.51 -0.88
N LEU A 188 23.12 -4.24 -1.84
CA LEU A 188 22.80 -3.76 -3.19
C LEU A 188 23.05 -4.82 -4.28
N GLU A 189 23.65 -5.96 -3.93
CA GLU A 189 23.84 -7.08 -4.85
C GLU A 189 22.49 -7.69 -5.17
N GLU A 190 22.22 -7.94 -6.46
CA GLU A 190 20.94 -8.48 -6.95
C GLU A 190 19.73 -7.74 -6.35
N ASN A 191 19.82 -6.42 -6.18
CA ASN A 191 18.75 -5.59 -5.60
C ASN A 191 18.16 -4.67 -6.67
N THR A 192 17.53 -5.26 -7.68
CA THR A 192 16.83 -4.55 -8.75
C THR A 192 15.31 -4.73 -8.66
N THR A 193 14.56 -3.86 -9.34
CA THR A 193 13.09 -3.97 -9.48
C THR A 193 12.65 -5.36 -9.93
N TRP A 194 13.43 -5.99 -10.82
CA TRP A 194 13.11 -7.29 -11.39
C TRP A 194 13.43 -8.45 -10.44
N ASP A 195 14.47 -8.31 -9.62
CA ASP A 195 14.76 -9.24 -8.53
C ASP A 195 13.63 -9.24 -7.49
N LEU A 196 13.12 -8.06 -7.14
CA LEU A 196 11.97 -7.91 -6.23
C LEU A 196 10.68 -8.50 -6.83
N VAL A 197 10.41 -8.28 -8.13
CA VAL A 197 9.28 -8.92 -8.83
C VAL A 197 9.40 -10.44 -8.79
N GLY A 198 10.61 -10.99 -9.00
CA GLY A 198 10.88 -12.42 -8.88
C GLY A 198 10.67 -12.97 -7.47
N ASP A 199 11.04 -12.21 -6.43
CA ASP A 199 10.81 -12.61 -5.04
C ASP A 199 9.34 -12.56 -4.63
N ILE A 200 8.57 -11.63 -5.17
CA ILE A 200 7.12 -11.55 -4.97
C ILE A 200 6.43 -12.82 -5.49
N GLU A 201 6.83 -13.33 -6.67
CA GLU A 201 6.30 -14.61 -7.17
C GLU A 201 6.76 -15.82 -6.33
N LYS A 202 8.04 -15.90 -5.94
CA LYS A 202 8.52 -16.97 -5.02
C LYS A 202 7.72 -16.97 -3.72
N LEU A 203 7.44 -15.79 -3.16
CA LEU A 203 6.62 -15.63 -1.96
C LEU A 203 5.18 -16.11 -2.19
N ARG A 204 4.57 -15.72 -3.31
CA ARG A 204 3.22 -16.13 -3.72
C ARG A 204 3.10 -17.65 -3.82
N GLU A 205 4.06 -18.29 -4.48
CA GLU A 205 4.11 -19.74 -4.71
C GLU A 205 4.39 -20.51 -3.42
N HIS A 206 5.37 -20.08 -2.62
CA HIS A 206 5.66 -20.65 -1.30
C HIS A 206 4.41 -20.64 -0.39
N LEU A 207 3.65 -19.54 -0.43
CA LEU A 207 2.40 -19.37 0.31
C LEU A 207 1.18 -20.10 -0.29
N LYS A 208 1.36 -20.71 -1.47
CA LYS A 208 0.33 -21.40 -2.27
C LYS A 208 -0.89 -20.51 -2.56
N ILE A 209 -0.64 -19.23 -2.84
CA ILE A 209 -1.66 -18.25 -3.20
C ILE A 209 -1.78 -18.25 -4.74
N PRO A 210 -2.94 -18.55 -5.34
CA PRO A 210 -3.06 -18.51 -6.81
C PRO A 210 -2.98 -17.07 -7.33
N GLU A 211 -3.75 -16.17 -6.71
CA GLU A 211 -3.92 -14.76 -7.06
C GLU A 211 -4.13 -13.95 -5.76
N TRP A 212 -3.81 -12.65 -5.77
CA TRP A 212 -3.96 -11.76 -4.62
C TRP A 212 -4.25 -10.31 -5.00
N GLN A 213 -4.79 -9.54 -4.04
CA GLN A 213 -4.85 -8.09 -4.15
C GLN A 213 -3.46 -7.50 -3.89
N VAL A 214 -3.08 -6.44 -4.62
CA VAL A 214 -1.83 -5.70 -4.42
C VAL A 214 -2.12 -4.36 -3.75
N PHE A 215 -1.34 -4.02 -2.73
CA PHE A 215 -1.39 -2.72 -2.05
C PHE A 215 0.01 -2.13 -1.99
N GLY A 216 0.20 -0.90 -2.48
CA GLY A 216 1.52 -0.26 -2.45
C GLY A 216 1.46 1.27 -2.53
N GLY A 217 2.41 1.95 -1.89
CA GLY A 217 2.49 3.40 -1.99
C GLY A 217 3.90 3.98 -1.85
N SER A 218 4.12 5.20 -2.36
CA SER A 218 5.45 5.72 -2.71
C SER A 218 6.12 4.76 -3.70
N TRP A 219 7.39 4.38 -3.51
CA TRP A 219 8.03 3.25 -4.18
C TRP A 219 7.20 1.96 -4.19
N GLY A 220 6.40 1.70 -3.14
CA GLY A 220 5.48 0.55 -3.14
C GLY A 220 4.46 0.60 -4.30
N SER A 221 4.10 1.80 -4.78
CA SER A 221 3.28 1.96 -6.00
C SER A 221 4.08 1.69 -7.29
N THR A 222 5.36 2.05 -7.31
CA THR A 222 6.30 1.71 -8.40
C THR A 222 6.44 0.19 -8.55
N LEU A 223 6.67 -0.51 -7.43
CA LEU A 223 6.78 -1.96 -7.37
C LEU A 223 5.43 -2.65 -7.64
N ALA A 224 4.32 -2.08 -7.17
CA ALA A 224 2.97 -2.56 -7.50
C ALA A 224 2.70 -2.54 -9.00
N LEU A 225 2.96 -1.41 -9.66
CA LEU A 225 2.83 -1.28 -11.11
C LEU A 225 3.75 -2.26 -11.84
N ALA A 226 5.04 -2.33 -11.47
CA ALA A 226 6.01 -3.22 -12.11
C ALA A 226 5.61 -4.71 -11.99
N TYR A 227 5.16 -5.13 -10.81
CA TYR A 227 4.67 -6.48 -10.57
C TYR A 227 3.39 -6.78 -11.36
N SER A 228 2.36 -5.94 -11.26
CA SER A 228 1.09 -6.14 -11.97
C SER A 228 1.25 -6.08 -13.50
N ILE A 229 2.17 -5.27 -14.02
CA ILE A 229 2.52 -5.23 -15.46
C ILE A 229 3.16 -6.54 -15.94
N SER A 230 3.89 -7.22 -15.05
CA SER A 230 4.62 -8.46 -15.36
C SER A 230 3.78 -9.72 -15.15
N HIS A 231 2.85 -9.68 -14.18
CA HIS A 231 2.00 -10.79 -13.75
C HIS A 231 0.52 -10.36 -13.60
N PRO A 232 -0.12 -9.80 -14.64
CA PRO A 232 -1.48 -9.27 -14.55
C PRO A 232 -2.49 -10.36 -14.14
N GLU A 233 -2.26 -11.61 -14.53
CA GLU A 233 -3.10 -12.76 -14.20
C GLU A 233 -2.93 -13.27 -12.76
N LYS A 234 -2.11 -12.62 -11.93
CA LYS A 234 -1.95 -12.93 -10.49
C LYS A 234 -2.63 -11.92 -9.58
N VAL A 235 -3.26 -10.88 -10.13
CA VAL A 235 -3.66 -9.68 -9.40
C VAL A 235 -5.17 -9.47 -9.47
N THR A 236 -5.86 -9.65 -8.34
CA THR A 236 -7.33 -9.53 -8.26
C THR A 236 -7.82 -8.09 -8.14
N GLY A 237 -6.95 -7.18 -7.70
CA GLY A 237 -7.25 -5.75 -7.51
C GLY A 237 -6.02 -5.00 -7.00
N ILE A 238 -5.99 -3.68 -7.18
CA ILE A 238 -4.82 -2.85 -6.87
C ILE A 238 -5.23 -1.60 -6.09
N ILE A 239 -4.52 -1.30 -5.00
CA ILE A 239 -4.62 -0.01 -4.29
C ILE A 239 -3.25 0.67 -4.33
N LEU A 240 -3.22 1.87 -4.89
CA LEU A 240 -2.00 2.68 -5.04
C LEU A 240 -2.10 3.97 -4.22
N ARG A 241 -0.99 4.41 -3.60
CA ARG A 241 -0.89 5.71 -2.89
C ARG A 241 0.38 6.47 -3.20
N GLY A 242 0.32 7.79 -3.38
CA GLY A 242 1.52 8.60 -3.51
C GLY A 242 2.33 8.16 -4.73
N ILE A 243 1.72 8.30 -5.92
CA ILE A 243 2.16 7.66 -7.15
C ILE A 243 3.58 8.11 -7.52
N PHE A 244 4.48 7.14 -7.59
CA PHE A 244 5.86 7.33 -8.00
C PHE A 244 6.15 6.48 -9.23
N LEU A 245 6.44 7.13 -10.35
CA LEU A 245 6.67 6.49 -11.64
C LEU A 245 8.16 6.43 -12.01
N LEU A 246 9.02 6.93 -11.13
CA LEU A 246 10.48 6.94 -11.22
C LEU A 246 11.09 7.64 -12.47
N ARG A 247 10.28 8.44 -13.18
CA ARG A 247 10.74 9.30 -14.27
C ARG A 247 11.76 10.31 -13.76
N LYS A 248 12.72 10.70 -14.61
CA LYS A 248 13.76 11.69 -14.27
C LYS A 248 13.18 12.96 -13.66
N LYS A 249 12.04 13.47 -14.17
CA LYS A 249 11.39 14.68 -13.64
C LYS A 249 10.90 14.58 -12.19
N GLU A 250 10.69 13.37 -11.66
CA GLU A 250 10.28 13.13 -10.27
C GLU A 250 11.51 13.09 -9.34
N ILE A 251 12.58 12.44 -9.80
CA ILE A 251 13.90 12.48 -9.14
C ILE A 251 14.46 13.91 -9.11
N ASP A 252 14.43 14.62 -10.24
CA ASP A 252 14.89 16.00 -10.34
C ASP A 252 14.09 16.94 -9.42
N TRP A 253 12.78 16.72 -9.32
CA TRP A 253 11.91 17.46 -8.41
C TRP A 253 12.36 17.29 -6.97
N PHE A 254 12.57 16.05 -6.50
CA PHE A 254 12.76 15.81 -5.06
C PHE A 254 14.23 15.85 -4.60
N TYR A 255 15.18 15.44 -5.43
CA TYR A 255 16.61 15.36 -5.07
C TYR A 255 17.54 16.26 -5.89
N GLU A 256 17.05 17.05 -6.86
CA GLU A 256 17.88 18.03 -7.59
C GLU A 256 17.35 19.48 -7.41
N GLY A 257 16.57 19.72 -6.35
CA GLY A 257 16.25 21.05 -5.84
C GLY A 257 14.86 21.63 -6.20
N GLY A 258 13.97 20.87 -6.84
CA GLY A 258 12.60 21.35 -7.10
C GLY A 258 11.78 21.61 -5.84
N ALA A 259 11.71 20.61 -4.94
CA ALA A 259 11.03 20.67 -3.65
C ALA A 259 11.72 21.63 -2.65
N ALA A 260 12.99 21.98 -2.87
CA ALA A 260 13.70 23.00 -2.08
C ALA A 260 13.06 24.40 -2.19
N ALA A 261 12.25 24.67 -3.22
CA ALA A 261 11.44 25.89 -3.31
C ALA A 261 10.33 25.95 -2.24
N ILE A 262 9.99 24.82 -1.60
CA ILE A 262 9.01 24.72 -0.51
C ILE A 262 9.71 24.63 0.85
N TYR A 263 10.81 23.86 0.93
CA TYR A 263 11.55 23.61 2.16
C TYR A 263 13.04 24.00 2.03
N PRO A 264 13.37 25.29 1.85
CA PRO A 264 14.76 25.72 1.64
C PRO A 264 15.64 25.44 2.86
N ASP A 265 15.09 25.64 4.07
CA ASP A 265 15.72 25.41 5.38
C ASP A 265 16.04 23.94 5.64
N VAL A 266 15.16 23.02 5.23
CA VAL A 266 15.40 21.57 5.31
C VAL A 266 16.36 21.10 4.20
N TRP A 267 16.39 21.80 3.07
CA TRP A 267 17.27 21.50 1.95
C TRP A 267 18.73 21.87 2.21
N GLU A 268 19.02 22.94 2.97
CA GLU A 268 20.42 23.39 3.18
C GLU A 268 21.32 22.29 3.79
N PRO A 269 20.93 21.55 4.84
CA PRO A 269 21.74 20.45 5.38
C PRO A 269 22.00 19.29 4.39
N PHE A 270 21.05 19.00 3.49
CA PHE A 270 21.23 18.01 2.42
C PHE A 270 22.20 18.55 1.35
N ARG A 271 21.96 19.77 0.89
CA ARG A 271 22.80 20.50 -0.07
C ARG A 271 24.24 20.61 0.40
N ASP A 272 24.44 20.99 1.67
CA ASP A 272 25.74 21.43 2.18
C ASP A 272 26.66 20.31 2.66
N LEU A 273 26.15 19.08 2.80
CA LEU A 273 27.00 17.89 2.87
C LEU A 273 27.81 17.67 1.57
N ILE A 274 27.31 18.18 0.44
CA ILE A 274 27.95 18.04 -0.87
C ILE A 274 28.82 19.27 -1.18
N PRO A 275 30.12 19.11 -1.49
CA PRO A 275 31.00 20.19 -1.96
C PRO A 275 30.46 20.84 -3.24
N GLU A 276 30.64 22.15 -3.38
CA GLU A 276 30.02 22.96 -4.44
C GLU A 276 30.31 22.44 -5.85
N GLU A 277 31.50 21.91 -6.09
CA GLU A 277 31.92 21.34 -7.37
C GLU A 277 31.17 20.06 -7.76
N GLU A 278 30.62 19.33 -6.78
CA GLU A 278 29.83 18.10 -6.97
C GLU A 278 28.31 18.35 -7.03
N ARG A 279 27.82 19.57 -6.71
CA ARG A 279 26.39 19.96 -6.67
C ARG A 279 25.66 20.01 -8.03
N LYS A 280 26.25 19.42 -9.08
CA LYS A 280 25.65 19.32 -10.43
C LYS A 280 24.71 18.12 -10.59
N CYS A 281 24.78 17.15 -9.68
CA CYS A 281 23.84 16.04 -9.57
C CYS A 281 23.98 15.45 -8.16
N TYR A 282 23.08 15.80 -7.26
CA TYR A 282 23.11 15.33 -5.87
C TYR A 282 22.92 13.81 -5.80
N VAL A 283 22.07 13.20 -6.63
CA VAL A 283 21.90 11.72 -6.63
C VAL A 283 23.26 11.02 -6.85
N LYS A 284 24.07 11.51 -7.79
CA LYS A 284 25.41 10.97 -8.06
C LYS A 284 26.42 11.29 -6.96
N ALA A 285 26.37 12.50 -6.40
CA ALA A 285 27.26 12.90 -5.30
C ALA A 285 26.99 12.12 -4.01
N TYR A 286 25.72 11.83 -3.72
CA TYR A 286 25.32 10.95 -2.62
C TYR A 286 25.70 9.49 -2.90
N HIS A 287 25.51 8.97 -4.11
CA HIS A 287 25.91 7.61 -4.48
C HIS A 287 27.40 7.31 -4.17
N LYS A 288 28.28 8.29 -4.45
CA LYS A 288 29.71 8.22 -4.13
C LYS A 288 29.98 8.07 -2.63
N ARG A 289 29.21 8.75 -1.77
CA ARG A 289 29.39 8.75 -0.30
C ARG A 289 28.74 7.54 0.36
N LEU A 290 27.53 7.20 -0.09
CA LEU A 290 26.75 6.04 0.33
C LEU A 290 27.43 4.70 -0.01
N ASN A 291 28.42 4.70 -0.90
CA ASN A 291 29.24 3.54 -1.24
C ASN A 291 30.75 3.81 -1.06
N SER A 292 31.11 4.69 -0.11
CA SER A 292 32.49 4.94 0.29
C SER A 292 33.05 3.77 1.11
N ASP A 293 34.35 3.50 1.06
CA ASP A 293 35.03 2.49 1.90
C ASP A 293 35.04 2.84 3.41
N THR A 294 34.51 4.01 3.78
CA THR A 294 34.53 4.58 5.14
C THR A 294 33.10 4.68 5.66
N LEU A 295 32.77 3.91 6.70
CA LEU A 295 31.42 3.85 7.27
C LEU A 295 30.94 5.21 7.77
N GLU A 296 31.82 6.02 8.37
CA GLU A 296 31.50 7.37 8.84
C GLU A 296 31.01 8.28 7.70
N THR A 297 31.55 8.10 6.49
CA THR A 297 31.10 8.80 5.28
C THR A 297 29.75 8.27 4.80
N GLN A 298 29.55 6.94 4.84
CA GLN A 298 28.26 6.34 4.50
C GLN A 298 27.16 6.83 5.44
N TYR A 299 27.35 6.76 6.77
CA TYR A 299 26.38 7.19 7.78
C TYR A 299 26.08 8.69 7.73
N ALA A 300 27.09 9.54 7.52
CA ALA A 300 26.87 10.98 7.35
C ALA A 300 25.97 11.30 6.15
N ALA A 301 26.21 10.64 5.01
CA ALA A 301 25.36 10.76 3.82
C ALA A 301 23.97 10.14 4.04
N ALA A 302 23.90 8.98 4.67
CA ALA A 302 22.68 8.24 4.92
C ALA A 302 21.70 9.03 5.80
N ARG A 303 22.17 9.62 6.91
CA ARG A 303 21.34 10.47 7.78
C ARG A 303 20.87 11.74 7.05
N ALA A 304 21.74 12.42 6.30
CA ALA A 304 21.35 13.64 5.59
C ALA A 304 20.28 13.36 4.50
N TRP A 305 20.46 12.28 3.74
CA TRP A 305 19.50 11.82 2.74
C TRP A 305 18.17 11.41 3.36
N THR A 306 18.19 10.57 4.40
CA THR A 306 16.97 10.07 5.07
C THR A 306 16.22 11.20 5.77
N LYS A 307 16.92 12.13 6.44
CA LYS A 307 16.28 13.28 7.10
C LYS A 307 15.57 14.21 6.15
N TRP A 308 16.12 14.46 4.96
CA TRP A 308 15.44 15.26 3.93
C TRP A 308 14.04 14.71 3.67
N GLU A 309 13.90 13.41 3.40
CA GLU A 309 12.59 12.81 3.16
C GLU A 309 11.71 12.72 4.42
N MET A 310 12.27 12.37 5.58
CA MET A 310 11.49 12.23 6.80
C MET A 310 10.85 13.56 7.25
N MET A 311 11.51 14.69 6.95
CA MET A 311 11.02 16.05 7.22
C MET A 311 9.92 16.51 6.26
N THR A 312 9.91 16.06 5.00
CA THR A 312 8.94 16.49 3.98
C THR A 312 7.80 15.49 3.71
N SER A 313 7.85 14.29 4.30
CA SER A 313 6.87 13.23 4.10
C SER A 313 5.49 13.46 4.71
N HIS A 314 5.29 14.54 5.48
CA HIS A 314 4.03 14.88 6.11
C HIS A 314 3.65 16.35 5.85
N LEU A 315 2.36 16.64 5.65
CA LEU A 315 1.84 18.00 5.45
C LEU A 315 2.13 18.94 6.64
N LEU A 316 2.17 18.40 7.86
CA LEU A 316 2.69 19.07 9.05
C LEU A 316 3.85 18.22 9.61
N PRO A 317 4.92 18.84 10.13
CA PRO A 317 6.06 18.12 10.68
C PRO A 317 5.66 17.02 11.67
N ASN A 318 6.28 15.85 11.56
CA ASN A 318 6.02 14.69 12.40
C ASN A 318 7.30 14.25 13.12
N GLU A 319 7.43 14.65 14.38
CA GLU A 319 8.62 14.41 15.22
C GLU A 319 9.01 12.93 15.35
N GLU A 320 8.03 12.01 15.31
CA GLU A 320 8.29 10.56 15.37
C GLU A 320 8.93 10.07 14.07
N ASN A 321 8.43 10.51 12.91
CA ASN A 321 8.98 10.19 11.61
C ASN A 321 10.38 10.81 11.41
N ILE A 322 10.57 12.05 11.84
CA ILE A 322 11.86 12.78 11.75
C ILE A 322 12.95 12.03 12.51
N LYS A 323 12.66 11.55 13.73
CA LYS A 323 13.59 10.76 14.56
C LYS A 323 14.02 9.44 13.94
N ARG A 324 13.27 8.89 12.98
CA ARG A 324 13.74 7.69 12.24
C ARG A 324 14.99 8.00 11.42
N GLY A 325 15.15 9.22 10.93
CA GLY A 325 16.37 9.67 10.25
C GLY A 325 17.58 9.92 11.16
N ASP A 326 17.45 9.71 12.48
CA ASP A 326 18.57 9.63 13.43
C ASP A 326 19.06 8.19 13.67
N ASP A 327 18.30 7.18 13.26
CA ASP A 327 18.70 5.77 13.37
C ASP A 327 19.66 5.41 12.23
N ASP A 328 20.89 5.03 12.58
CA ASP A 328 21.97 4.80 11.62
C ASP A 328 21.77 3.53 10.78
N ASP A 329 21.21 2.45 11.33
CA ASP A 329 20.95 1.22 10.58
C ASP A 329 19.82 1.44 9.57
N PHE A 330 18.69 1.99 10.03
CA PHE A 330 17.57 2.35 9.15
C PHE A 330 18.01 3.34 8.07
N SER A 331 18.69 4.43 8.44
CA SER A 331 19.13 5.44 7.47
C SER A 331 20.11 4.86 6.45
N LEU A 332 21.01 3.96 6.86
CA LEU A 332 21.97 3.32 5.97
C LEU A 332 21.28 2.42 4.94
N ALA A 333 20.36 1.54 5.36
CA ALA A 333 19.61 0.70 4.43
C ALA A 333 18.71 1.55 3.51
N PHE A 334 17.97 2.51 4.09
CA PHE A 334 17.08 3.41 3.36
C PHE A 334 17.84 4.17 2.26
N ALA A 335 18.79 5.02 2.65
CA ALA A 335 19.49 5.88 1.70
C ALA A 335 20.33 5.11 0.68
N ARG A 336 21.02 4.02 1.07
CA ARG A 336 21.83 3.26 0.11
C ARG A 336 20.97 2.57 -0.94
N ILE A 337 19.87 1.93 -0.55
CA ILE A 337 18.98 1.23 -1.48
C ILE A 337 18.22 2.26 -2.33
N GLU A 338 17.65 3.29 -1.71
CA GLU A 338 16.91 4.34 -2.42
C GLU A 338 17.75 5.02 -3.52
N ASN A 339 18.94 5.49 -3.15
CA ASN A 339 19.87 6.11 -4.09
C ASN A 339 20.33 5.14 -5.19
N HIS A 340 20.53 3.85 -4.86
CA HIS A 340 20.89 2.80 -5.82
C HIS A 340 19.80 2.57 -6.89
N TYR A 341 18.53 2.57 -6.51
CA TYR A 341 17.44 2.48 -7.49
C TYR A 341 17.36 3.74 -8.35
N PHE A 342 17.59 4.93 -7.78
CA PHE A 342 17.44 6.19 -8.50
C PHE A 342 18.57 6.44 -9.51
N ILE A 343 19.82 6.15 -9.16
CA ILE A 343 20.94 6.27 -10.12
C ILE A 343 20.80 5.28 -11.28
N ASN A 344 20.17 4.13 -11.04
CA ASN A 344 19.88 3.10 -12.04
C ASN A 344 18.48 3.26 -12.70
N LYS A 345 17.77 4.37 -12.46
CA LYS A 345 16.44 4.68 -13.06
C LYS A 345 15.40 3.57 -12.86
N GLY A 346 15.41 2.92 -11.69
CA GLY A 346 14.53 1.79 -11.37
C GLY A 346 14.76 0.55 -12.23
N PHE A 347 15.89 0.43 -12.93
CA PHE A 347 16.18 -0.67 -13.85
C PHE A 347 15.16 -0.83 -14.98
N PHE A 348 14.40 0.23 -15.29
CA PHE A 348 13.44 0.26 -16.39
C PHE A 348 14.12 0.55 -17.73
N SER A 349 13.56 0.01 -18.82
CA SER A 349 14.11 0.18 -20.18
C SER A 349 13.81 1.56 -20.79
N SER A 350 12.83 2.30 -20.26
CA SER A 350 12.50 3.67 -20.63
C SER A 350 12.13 4.48 -19.39
N ASP A 351 12.27 5.81 -19.46
CA ASP A 351 11.87 6.74 -18.39
C ASP A 351 10.35 6.59 -18.09
N SER A 352 9.54 6.45 -19.13
CA SER A 352 8.09 6.31 -19.08
C SER A 352 7.56 4.88 -18.91
N PHE A 353 8.43 3.88 -18.69
CA PHE A 353 8.11 2.44 -18.78
C PHE A 353 6.79 2.04 -18.11
N LEU A 354 6.55 2.50 -16.88
CA LEU A 354 5.35 2.14 -16.12
C LEU A 354 4.07 2.72 -16.75
N LEU A 355 4.12 3.93 -17.32
CA LEU A 355 3.00 4.51 -18.07
C LEU A 355 2.79 3.82 -19.42
N ASP A 356 3.88 3.54 -20.13
CA ASP A 356 3.86 2.92 -21.47
C ASP A 356 3.24 1.50 -21.44
N ASN A 357 3.22 0.86 -20.27
CA ASN A 357 2.73 -0.51 -20.08
C ASN A 357 1.38 -0.62 -19.34
N VAL A 358 0.74 0.50 -18.96
CA VAL A 358 -0.56 0.53 -18.24
C VAL A 358 -1.64 -0.31 -18.93
N GLU A 359 -1.65 -0.38 -20.27
CA GLU A 359 -2.64 -1.14 -21.05
C GLU A 359 -2.77 -2.60 -20.59
N LYS A 360 -1.66 -3.22 -20.17
CA LYS A 360 -1.62 -4.61 -19.69
C LYS A 360 -2.45 -4.84 -18.43
N ILE A 361 -2.69 -3.80 -17.63
CA ILE A 361 -3.36 -3.87 -16.32
C ILE A 361 -4.69 -3.12 -16.27
N LYS A 362 -5.11 -2.44 -17.35
CA LYS A 362 -6.33 -1.61 -17.36
C LYS A 362 -7.61 -2.31 -16.90
N HIS A 363 -7.70 -3.61 -17.17
CA HIS A 363 -8.83 -4.45 -16.82
C HIS A 363 -8.93 -4.75 -15.30
N ILE A 364 -7.85 -4.54 -14.55
CA ILE A 364 -7.76 -4.83 -13.12
C ILE A 364 -8.38 -3.68 -12.31
N LYS A 365 -9.29 -4.00 -11.40
CA LYS A 365 -9.94 -3.02 -10.52
C LYS A 365 -8.91 -2.31 -9.65
N THR A 366 -8.80 -1.00 -9.84
CA THR A 366 -7.71 -0.19 -9.26
C THR A 366 -8.25 1.09 -8.64
N ILE A 367 -7.76 1.42 -7.45
CA ILE A 367 -8.04 2.68 -6.75
C ILE A 367 -6.71 3.38 -6.47
N ILE A 368 -6.61 4.66 -6.86
CA ILE A 368 -5.44 5.52 -6.68
C ILE A 368 -5.79 6.63 -5.68
N VAL A 369 -5.08 6.68 -4.56
CA VAL A 369 -5.22 7.71 -3.51
C VAL A 369 -4.01 8.65 -3.56
N GLN A 370 -4.22 9.95 -3.80
CA GLN A 370 -3.13 10.94 -3.86
C GLN A 370 -3.36 12.13 -2.94
N GLY A 371 -2.38 12.43 -2.09
CA GLY A 371 -2.33 13.68 -1.34
C GLY A 371 -2.11 14.88 -2.27
N ARG A 372 -2.97 15.90 -2.17
CA ARG A 372 -2.86 17.14 -2.97
C ARG A 372 -1.54 17.88 -2.73
N TYR A 373 -0.98 17.77 -1.53
CA TYR A 373 0.25 18.43 -1.08
C TYR A 373 1.37 17.41 -0.82
N ASP A 374 1.32 16.25 -1.48
CA ASP A 374 2.44 15.32 -1.52
C ASP A 374 3.64 15.99 -2.23
N VAL A 375 4.71 16.24 -1.47
CA VAL A 375 5.95 16.88 -1.96
C VAL A 375 7.01 15.84 -2.34
N CYS A 376 6.98 14.64 -1.76
CA CYS A 376 7.92 13.57 -2.12
C CYS A 376 7.56 12.97 -3.49
N CYS A 377 6.27 12.64 -3.69
CA CYS A 377 5.73 12.11 -4.93
C CYS A 377 4.71 13.11 -5.50
N PRO A 378 5.16 14.12 -6.26
CA PRO A 378 4.32 15.25 -6.63
C PRO A 378 3.10 14.83 -7.43
N MET A 379 1.95 15.45 -7.11
CA MET A 379 0.62 15.23 -7.71
C MET A 379 0.59 15.08 -9.24
N MET A 380 1.57 15.62 -9.97
CA MET A 380 1.73 15.43 -11.42
C MET A 380 1.82 13.95 -11.83
N SER A 381 2.42 13.08 -11.02
CA SER A 381 2.61 11.66 -11.34
C SER A 381 1.31 10.88 -11.29
N ALA A 382 0.53 11.08 -10.23
CA ALA A 382 -0.80 10.50 -10.12
C ALA A 382 -1.75 11.04 -11.21
N TRP A 383 -1.65 12.32 -11.55
CA TRP A 383 -2.42 12.92 -12.64
C TRP A 383 -2.04 12.35 -14.02
N ASP A 384 -0.76 12.09 -14.26
CA ASP A 384 -0.29 11.42 -15.48
C ASP A 384 -0.78 9.98 -15.57
N LEU A 385 -0.70 9.21 -14.47
CA LEU A 385 -1.21 7.84 -14.40
C LEU A 385 -2.73 7.77 -14.61
N HIS A 386 -3.50 8.64 -13.94
CA HIS A 386 -4.96 8.71 -14.09
C HIS A 386 -5.40 8.99 -15.55
N LYS A 387 -4.69 9.85 -16.28
CA LYS A 387 -4.97 10.08 -17.72
C LYS A 387 -4.67 8.84 -18.58
N ALA A 388 -3.63 8.07 -18.24
CA ALA A 388 -3.28 6.84 -18.94
C ALA A 388 -4.21 5.67 -18.59
N TRP A 389 -4.81 5.71 -17.40
CA TRP A 389 -5.66 4.67 -16.81
C TRP A 389 -7.03 5.23 -16.37
N PRO A 390 -7.91 5.64 -17.30
CA PRO A 390 -9.22 6.20 -16.96
C PRO A 390 -10.17 5.21 -16.26
N GLU A 391 -9.90 3.90 -16.34
CA GLU A 391 -10.64 2.85 -15.66
C GLU A 391 -10.32 2.76 -14.14
N ALA A 392 -9.19 3.32 -13.70
CA ALA A 392 -8.83 3.39 -12.29
C ALA A 392 -9.57 4.53 -11.58
N GLU A 393 -10.14 4.23 -10.43
CA GLU A 393 -10.79 5.25 -9.59
C GLU A 393 -9.73 6.15 -8.96
N PHE A 394 -9.84 7.46 -9.19
CA PHE A 394 -8.85 8.42 -8.74
C PHE A 394 -9.37 9.34 -7.64
N ILE A 395 -8.88 9.12 -6.42
CA ILE A 395 -9.21 9.84 -5.20
C ILE A 395 -8.09 10.82 -4.91
N VAL A 396 -8.41 12.12 -4.89
CA VAL A 396 -7.46 13.15 -4.45
C VAL A 396 -7.82 13.63 -3.07
N THR A 397 -7.06 13.19 -2.07
CA THR A 397 -7.20 13.64 -0.70
C THR A 397 -6.78 15.10 -0.60
N ARG A 398 -7.69 15.94 -0.11
CA ARG A 398 -7.50 17.38 0.10
C ARG A 398 -7.56 17.67 1.59
N GLN A 399 -6.91 18.74 2.02
CA GLN A 399 -6.98 19.21 3.40
C GLN A 399 -8.45 19.47 3.79
N ILE A 400 -8.98 18.67 4.71
CA ILE A 400 -10.38 18.78 5.15
C ILE A 400 -10.45 19.84 6.24
N ILE A 401 -11.05 20.99 5.93
CA ILE A 401 -11.40 21.99 6.95
C ILE A 401 -12.82 21.69 7.41
N ILE A 402 -12.97 20.97 8.53
CA ILE A 402 -14.27 20.72 9.14
C ILE A 402 -14.72 22.01 9.83
N LYS A 403 -15.84 22.59 9.35
CA LYS A 403 -16.56 23.66 10.04
C LYS A 403 -17.61 23.04 10.96
N GLY A 404 -17.31 22.99 12.26
CA GLY A 404 -18.24 22.63 13.33
C GLY A 404 -18.43 23.79 14.32
N ALA A 405 -19.58 23.88 14.98
CA ALA A 405 -19.99 25.08 15.70
C ALA A 405 -19.26 25.31 17.04
N CYS A 406 -18.88 26.58 17.25
CA CYS A 406 -18.72 27.30 18.52
C CYS A 406 -18.48 26.52 19.84
N THR A 407 -17.24 26.56 20.34
CA THR A 407 -16.98 26.78 21.78
C THR A 407 -15.55 27.33 21.96
N ARG A 408 -15.32 28.18 22.96
CA ARG A 408 -14.22 29.15 22.96
C ARG A 408 -13.09 28.77 23.92
N VAL A 409 -11.94 28.39 23.39
CA VAL A 409 -10.64 28.40 24.10
C VAL A 409 -9.65 29.23 23.29
N MET A 410 -8.96 30.17 23.94
CA MET A 410 -8.12 31.18 23.26
C MET A 410 -6.67 30.69 23.17
N LEU A 411 -6.11 30.69 21.95
CA LEU A 411 -4.66 30.66 21.72
C LEU A 411 -4.22 32.02 21.19
N ASN A 412 -3.38 32.71 21.95
CA ASN A 412 -2.77 33.99 21.57
C ASN A 412 -1.56 33.75 20.67
N TRP A 413 -1.69 33.95 19.36
CA TRP A 413 -0.56 34.32 18.49
C TRP A 413 -1.08 35.21 17.35
N GLN A 414 -1.07 36.53 17.57
CA GLN A 414 -1.03 37.49 16.48
C GLN A 414 -0.15 38.68 16.86
N TRP A 415 0.60 39.16 15.88
CA TRP A 415 1.62 40.18 16.06
C TRP A 415 0.97 41.56 16.23
N ARG A 416 0.95 42.03 17.48
CA ARG A 416 0.52 43.34 17.99
C ARG A 416 -0.99 43.69 17.96
N HIS A 417 -1.38 44.24 19.09
CA HIS A 417 -2.71 44.70 19.52
C HIS A 417 -3.53 45.51 18.51
N GLU A 418 -4.79 45.11 18.32
CA GLU A 418 -5.95 45.97 18.64
C GLU A 418 -7.22 45.14 18.86
N THR A 419 -8.01 45.45 19.90
CA THR A 419 -9.16 44.63 20.32
C THR A 419 -10.49 45.18 19.81
N THR A 420 -11.12 44.49 18.86
CA THR A 420 -12.57 44.63 18.58
C THR A 420 -13.27 43.26 18.59
N LYS A 421 -14.49 43.22 19.15
CA LYS A 421 -15.21 41.97 19.46
C LYS A 421 -16.13 41.55 18.30
N GLY A 422 -16.01 40.30 17.85
CA GLY A 422 -16.93 39.63 16.92
C GLY A 422 -16.93 38.10 17.14
N PRO A 423 -18.03 37.37 16.84
CA PRO A 423 -18.21 35.99 17.28
C PRO A 423 -17.39 34.96 16.49
N SER A 424 -16.85 33.98 17.20
CA SER A 424 -15.80 33.05 16.76
C SER A 424 -16.31 31.66 16.38
N GLY A 425 -15.78 31.08 15.29
CA GLY A 425 -15.88 29.65 14.99
C GLY A 425 -14.49 29.00 14.96
N ILE A 426 -14.32 27.86 15.64
CA ILE A 426 -13.09 27.06 15.57
C ILE A 426 -13.04 26.35 14.22
N LYS A 427 -11.86 26.36 13.58
CA LYS A 427 -11.59 25.59 12.36
C LYS A 427 -10.81 24.35 12.74
N LEU A 428 -11.42 23.17 12.62
CA LEU A 428 -10.66 21.92 12.66
C LEU A 428 -10.05 21.73 11.26
N VAL A 429 -8.80 22.14 11.08
CA VAL A 429 -8.01 21.78 9.91
C VAL A 429 -7.51 20.37 10.15
N VAL A 430 -8.02 19.39 9.40
CA VAL A 430 -7.50 18.02 9.42
C VAL A 430 -6.27 17.99 8.49
N PRO A 431 -5.04 17.90 9.00
CA PRO A 431 -3.89 17.51 8.19
C PRO A 431 -4.14 16.07 7.69
N GLY A 432 -3.85 15.80 6.43
CA GLY A 432 -4.32 14.57 5.81
C GLY A 432 -4.10 14.46 4.31
N ALA A 433 -3.22 15.26 3.73
CA ALA A 433 -3.10 15.42 2.27
C ALA A 433 -1.65 15.60 1.78
N GLY A 434 -0.65 15.31 2.62
CA GLY A 434 0.75 15.17 2.21
C GLY A 434 1.06 13.76 1.69
N HIS A 435 2.30 13.30 1.89
CA HIS A 435 2.77 12.03 1.32
C HIS A 435 2.35 10.79 2.13
N SER A 436 2.57 10.82 3.45
CA SER A 436 2.55 9.63 4.32
C SER A 436 1.23 8.87 4.34
N ALA A 437 1.30 7.54 4.28
CA ALA A 437 0.12 6.67 4.43
C ALA A 437 -0.55 6.77 5.81
N ASN A 438 0.17 7.27 6.82
CA ASN A 438 -0.32 7.43 8.19
C ASN A 438 -0.93 8.82 8.44
N GLU A 439 -0.95 9.72 7.44
CA GLU A 439 -1.71 10.97 7.54
C GLU A 439 -3.22 10.66 7.61
N PRO A 440 -4.00 11.26 8.54
CA PRO A 440 -5.40 10.86 8.78
C PRO A 440 -6.28 10.81 7.54
N GLY A 441 -6.20 11.81 6.66
CA GLY A 441 -6.97 11.82 5.41
C GLY A 441 -6.51 10.75 4.40
N ILE A 442 -5.20 10.50 4.30
CA ILE A 442 -4.67 9.45 3.41
C ILE A 442 -5.07 8.07 3.93
N ALA A 443 -4.91 7.83 5.23
CA ALA A 443 -5.28 6.57 5.88
C ALA A 443 -6.78 6.27 5.71
N ALA A 444 -7.63 7.27 5.85
CA ALA A 444 -9.07 7.13 5.68
C ALA A 444 -9.48 6.68 4.28
N GLU A 445 -8.93 7.31 3.23
CA GLU A 445 -9.21 6.92 1.85
C GLU A 445 -8.63 5.53 1.51
N LEU A 446 -7.51 5.12 2.14
CA LEU A 446 -6.95 3.78 1.97
C LEU A 446 -7.78 2.67 2.62
N VAL A 447 -8.33 2.91 3.82
CA VAL A 447 -9.27 1.97 4.45
C VAL A 447 -10.56 1.88 3.63
N ALA A 448 -11.11 3.01 3.21
CA ALA A 448 -12.30 3.04 2.36
C ALA A 448 -12.09 2.34 1.01
N ALA A 449 -10.90 2.46 0.41
CA ALA A 449 -10.53 1.75 -0.81
C ALA A 449 -10.48 0.21 -0.61
N ASN A 450 -9.94 -0.27 0.52
CA ASN A 450 -9.97 -1.70 0.86
C ASN A 450 -11.41 -2.20 1.06
N GLU A 451 -12.23 -1.51 1.86
CA GLU A 451 -13.64 -1.91 2.04
C GLU A 451 -14.42 -1.90 0.71
N LYS A 452 -14.10 -0.98 -0.21
CA LYS A 452 -14.71 -0.95 -1.54
C LYS A 452 -14.31 -2.14 -2.40
N LEU A 453 -13.04 -2.55 -2.42
CA LEU A 453 -12.61 -3.75 -3.15
C LEU A 453 -13.15 -5.04 -2.51
N LYS A 454 -13.18 -5.12 -1.18
CA LYS A 454 -13.85 -6.20 -0.42
C LYS A 454 -15.31 -6.36 -0.84
N ASN A 455 -16.10 -5.29 -0.81
CA ASN A 455 -17.51 -5.33 -1.19
C ASN A 455 -17.71 -5.85 -2.63
N VAL A 456 -16.83 -5.47 -3.57
CA VAL A 456 -16.85 -5.98 -4.96
C VAL A 456 -16.59 -7.49 -5.00
N LEU A 457 -15.65 -8.01 -4.20
CA LEU A 457 -15.35 -9.45 -4.11
C LEU A 457 -16.46 -10.25 -3.40
N GLU A 458 -17.16 -9.65 -2.44
CA GLU A 458 -18.33 -10.23 -1.77
C GLU A 458 -19.63 -10.16 -2.61
N GLY A 459 -19.59 -9.50 -3.78
CA GLY A 459 -20.76 -9.31 -4.65
C GLY A 459 -21.75 -8.25 -4.17
N ILE A 460 -21.33 -7.39 -3.24
CA ILE A 460 -22.11 -6.31 -2.64
C ILE A 460 -21.87 -5.03 -3.46
N SER A 461 -22.68 -4.84 -4.52
CA SER A 461 -22.64 -3.68 -5.43
C SER A 461 -23.70 -2.61 -5.13
#